data_AF-A0A0F0FV09-F1
#
_entry.id   AF-A0A0F0FV09-F1
#
_cell.length_a   1.000
_cell.length_b   1.000
_cell.length_c   1.000
_cell.angle_alpha   90.00
_cell.angle_beta   90.00
_cell.angle_gamma   90.00
#
_symmetry.space_group_name_H-M   'P 1'
#
loop_
_entity.id
_entity.type
_entity.pdbx_description
1 polymer ?
#
loop_
_entity_poly.entity_id
_entity_poly.type
_entity_poly.pdbx_seq_one_letter_code
_entity_poly.pdbx_strand_id
1 'polypeptide(L)'
;MKAAPPRTALFALPARRCLIHMMTLIEAFGLVERLPARERLIVGRPDEKRTYWSSGSIESVDLVKDLDPSVIQAVDEFRAGNGNLRVIIFRKGDAVDLVVAMGVDSLDAIADALAIADQERARRRTR
;
A
#
# COMPACT_ATOMS: atom_id res chain seq x y z
N MET A 1 51.19 3.92 23.46
CA MET A 1 50.41 2.65 23.52
C MET A 1 48.92 2.99 23.50
N LYS A 2 48.17 2.23 22.67
CA LYS A 2 46.71 2.08 22.57
C LYS A 2 45.86 3.25 22.07
N ALA A 3 45.35 3.02 20.86
CA ALA A 3 44.23 3.66 20.21
C ALA A 3 42.88 3.27 20.82
N ALA A 4 41.87 4.14 20.69
CA ALA A 4 40.54 3.82 20.14
C ALA A 4 39.72 5.13 19.96
N PRO A 5 39.07 5.34 18.79
CA PRO A 5 38.29 6.54 18.44
C PRO A 5 36.79 6.39 18.83
N PRO A 6 35.91 7.38 18.56
CA PRO A 6 34.77 7.72 19.40
C PRO A 6 33.56 6.80 19.19
N ARG A 7 32.87 6.47 20.29
CA ARG A 7 31.51 5.92 20.25
C ARG A 7 30.52 7.07 20.35
N THR A 8 29.79 7.33 19.27
CA THR A 8 28.33 7.19 19.22
C THR A 8 27.95 7.43 17.77
N ALA A 9 27.58 6.35 17.09
CA ALA A 9 27.07 6.40 15.74
C ALA A 9 25.83 7.31 15.69
N LEU A 10 25.98 8.44 15.02
CA LEU A 10 24.87 9.12 14.36
C LEU A 10 24.22 8.09 13.44
N PHE A 11 23.14 7.45 13.90
CA PHE A 11 22.18 6.84 12.99
C PHE A 11 21.40 7.95 12.30
N ALA A 12 22.10 8.73 11.48
CA ALA A 12 21.50 9.36 10.32
C ALA A 12 21.34 8.25 9.28
N LEU A 13 20.33 7.39 9.48
CA LEU A 13 19.75 6.69 8.34
C LEU A 13 19.08 7.79 7.51
N PRO A 14 19.57 8.08 6.29
CA PRO A 14 18.95 9.12 5.49
C PRO A 14 17.52 8.68 5.19
N ALA A 15 16.55 9.47 5.63
CA ALA A 15 15.15 9.43 5.22
C ALA A 15 15.03 9.81 3.73
N ARG A 16 15.71 9.05 2.86
CA ARG A 16 15.74 9.22 1.41
C ARG A 16 15.80 7.85 0.76
N ARG A 17 14.62 7.25 0.55
CA ARG A 17 14.23 6.52 -0.68
C ARG A 17 12.87 5.79 -0.58
N CYS A 18 11.88 6.49 -0.04
CA CYS A 18 10.51 6.35 -0.49
C CYS A 18 9.92 7.76 -0.49
N LEU A 19 10.06 8.49 -1.59
CA LEU A 19 9.32 9.74 -1.80
C LEU A 19 7.89 9.39 -2.25
N ILE A 20 7.27 8.49 -1.50
CA ILE A 20 5.84 8.27 -1.52
C ILE A 20 5.25 9.53 -0.91
N HIS A 21 4.65 10.39 -1.71
CA HIS A 21 3.89 11.51 -1.18
C HIS A 21 2.74 10.92 -0.37
N MET A 22 2.83 10.99 0.95
CA MET A 22 1.74 10.60 1.84
C MET A 22 0.54 11.51 1.54
N MET A 23 -0.49 10.95 0.92
CA MET A 23 -1.65 11.72 0.46
C MET A 23 -2.96 11.07 0.89
N THR A 24 -4.06 11.80 0.70
CA THR A 24 -5.42 11.28 0.84
C THR A 24 -5.74 10.26 -0.26
N LEU A 25 -6.78 9.45 -0.07
CA LEU A 25 -7.25 8.53 -1.11
C LEU A 25 -7.67 9.27 -2.39
N ILE A 26 -8.30 10.44 -2.24
CA ILE A 26 -8.76 11.28 -3.36
C ILE A 26 -7.57 11.76 -4.19
N GLU A 27 -6.52 12.25 -3.53
CA GLU A 27 -5.29 12.69 -4.20
C GLU A 27 -4.60 11.50 -4.89
N ALA A 28 -4.52 10.35 -4.22
CA ALA A 28 -3.91 9.13 -4.76
C ALA A 28 -4.64 8.66 -6.03
N PHE A 29 -5.98 8.68 -6.00
CA PHE A 29 -6.78 8.31 -7.15
C PHE A 29 -6.62 9.31 -8.31
N GLY A 30 -6.64 10.61 -8.04
CA GLY A 30 -6.47 11.65 -9.06
C GLY A 30 -5.14 11.56 -9.82
N LEU A 31 -4.10 10.98 -9.20
CA LEU A 31 -2.82 10.71 -9.87
C LEU A 31 -2.88 9.51 -10.81
N VAL A 32 -3.54 8.42 -10.41
CA VAL A 32 -3.61 7.19 -11.23
C VAL A 32 -4.75 7.19 -12.23
N GLU A 33 -5.78 8.03 -12.07
CA GLU A 33 -6.89 8.13 -13.01
C GLU A 33 -6.40 8.50 -14.43
N ARG A 34 -5.28 9.24 -14.50
CA ARG A 34 -4.61 9.62 -15.75
C ARG A 34 -3.87 8.46 -16.43
N LEU A 35 -3.61 7.37 -15.71
CA LEU A 35 -2.97 6.17 -16.23
C LEU A 35 -4.02 5.22 -16.84
N PRO A 36 -3.61 4.37 -17.80
CA PRO A 36 -4.46 3.28 -18.27
C PRO A 36 -4.95 2.42 -17.11
N ALA A 37 -6.20 1.96 -17.14
CA ALA A 37 -6.79 1.16 -16.05
C ALA A 37 -5.89 -0.02 -15.64
N ARG A 38 -5.26 -0.70 -16.59
CA ARG A 38 -4.34 -1.83 -16.33
C ARG A 38 -3.04 -1.46 -15.64
N GLU A 39 -2.71 -0.18 -15.54
CA GLU A 39 -1.51 0.30 -14.89
C GLU A 39 -1.81 0.96 -13.55
N ARG A 40 -3.07 1.20 -13.20
CA ARG A 40 -3.40 1.94 -11.97
C ARG A 40 -3.08 1.08 -10.74
N LEU A 41 -2.20 1.59 -9.90
CA LEU A 41 -1.88 0.98 -8.62
C LEU A 41 -1.99 2.01 -7.51
N ILE A 42 -2.81 1.72 -6.51
CA ILE A 42 -2.94 2.50 -5.28
C ILE A 42 -2.62 1.57 -4.11
N VAL A 43 -1.77 2.05 -3.20
CA VAL A 43 -1.36 1.33 -2.00
C VAL A 43 -1.66 2.18 -0.78
N GLY A 44 -2.53 1.69 0.10
CA GLY A 44 -2.86 2.29 1.39
C GLY A 44 -2.22 1.54 2.54
N ARG A 45 -1.61 2.25 3.48
CA ARG A 45 -1.11 1.71 4.76
C ARG A 45 -1.87 2.36 5.90
N PRO A 46 -2.84 1.66 6.51
CA PRO A 46 -3.56 2.16 7.67
C PRO A 46 -2.65 2.25 8.90
N ASP A 47 -2.82 3.30 9.68
CA ASP A 47 -2.23 3.52 11.00
C ASP A 47 -3.35 3.89 11.99
N GLU A 48 -3.07 3.89 13.30
CA GLU A 48 -4.08 4.08 14.36
C GLU A 48 -4.95 5.33 14.18
N LYS A 49 -4.41 6.37 13.53
CA LYS A 49 -5.09 7.66 13.34
C LYS A 49 -5.49 7.95 11.89
N ARG A 50 -4.80 7.37 10.90
CA ARG A 50 -5.00 7.73 9.49
C ARG A 50 -4.47 6.64 8.56
N THR A 51 -5.06 6.51 7.37
CA THR A 51 -4.47 5.72 6.28
C THR A 51 -3.61 6.61 5.40
N TYR A 52 -2.37 6.19 5.20
CA TYR A 52 -1.43 6.83 4.28
C TYR A 52 -1.52 6.17 2.91
N TRP A 53 -1.73 6.97 1.87
CA TRP A 53 -1.87 6.48 0.50
C TRP A 53 -0.67 6.80 -0.36
N SER A 54 -0.35 5.86 -1.24
CA SER A 54 0.66 5.90 -2.30
C SER A 54 -0.01 5.53 -3.61
N SER A 55 0.44 6.10 -4.72
CA SER A 55 -0.17 5.82 -6.02
C SER A 55 0.85 5.88 -7.14
N GLY A 56 0.69 5.06 -8.18
CA GLY A 56 1.56 5.06 -9.34
C GLY A 56 1.16 4.04 -10.39
N SER A 57 2.03 3.86 -11.38
CA SER A 57 1.91 2.76 -12.34
C SER A 57 2.30 1.46 -11.66
N ILE A 58 1.60 0.36 -11.97
CA ILE A 58 1.94 -0.99 -11.51
C ILE A 58 3.34 -1.41 -11.97
N GLU A 59 3.86 -0.82 -13.05
CA GLU A 59 5.22 -1.02 -13.54
C GLU A 59 6.28 -0.33 -12.64
N SER A 60 5.86 0.51 -11.70
CA SER A 60 6.77 1.23 -10.81
C SER A 60 7.29 0.31 -9.70
N VAL A 61 8.50 -0.20 -9.89
CA VAL A 61 9.18 -1.10 -8.95
C VAL A 61 9.27 -0.50 -7.54
N ASP A 62 9.43 0.82 -7.42
CA ASP A 62 9.53 1.50 -6.13
C ASP A 62 8.26 1.38 -5.26
N LEU A 63 7.09 1.23 -5.87
CA LEU A 63 5.81 1.11 -5.14
C LEU A 63 5.60 -0.32 -4.62
N VAL A 64 6.22 -1.31 -5.27
CA VAL A 64 5.95 -2.75 -5.09
C VAL A 64 7.06 -3.44 -4.30
N LYS A 65 8.32 -2.96 -4.41
CA LYS A 65 9.50 -3.61 -3.81
C LYS A 65 9.46 -3.79 -2.29
N ASP A 66 8.73 -2.91 -1.60
CA ASP A 66 8.63 -2.88 -0.13
C ASP A 66 7.30 -3.48 0.37
N LEU A 67 6.57 -4.21 -0.49
CA LEU A 67 5.34 -4.90 -0.13
C LEU A 67 5.62 -6.35 0.28
N ASP A 68 4.66 -6.97 0.96
CA ASP A 68 4.75 -8.37 1.34
C ASP A 68 4.84 -9.28 0.08
N PRO A 69 5.61 -10.38 0.08
CA PRO A 69 5.77 -11.26 -1.08
C PRO A 69 4.44 -11.75 -1.68
N SER A 70 3.41 -11.99 -0.88
CA SER A 70 2.08 -12.38 -1.38
C SER A 70 1.39 -11.24 -2.12
N VAL A 71 1.64 -9.99 -1.73
CA VAL A 71 1.17 -8.79 -2.44
C VAL A 71 1.88 -8.67 -3.78
N ILE A 72 3.22 -8.82 -3.77
CA ILE A 72 4.05 -8.74 -4.98
C ILE A 72 3.58 -9.78 -5.99
N GLN A 73 3.32 -11.01 -5.55
CA GLN A 73 2.77 -12.06 -6.41
C GLN A 73 1.41 -11.66 -7.01
N ALA A 74 0.48 -11.12 -6.21
CA ALA A 74 -0.83 -10.70 -6.72
C ALA A 74 -0.71 -9.54 -7.73
N VAL A 75 0.24 -8.62 -7.50
CA VAL A 75 0.57 -7.52 -8.41
C VAL A 75 1.15 -8.05 -9.72
N ASP A 76 2.07 -9.02 -9.66
CA ASP A 76 2.67 -9.64 -10.84
C ASP A 76 1.64 -10.47 -11.64
N GLU A 77 0.72 -11.18 -10.97
CA GLU A 77 -0.38 -11.89 -11.62
C GLU A 77 -1.32 -10.93 -12.36
N PHE A 78 -1.62 -9.78 -11.76
CA PHE A 78 -2.40 -8.73 -12.42
C PHE A 78 -1.65 -8.12 -13.60
N ARG A 79 -0.35 -7.82 -13.45
CA ARG A 79 0.52 -7.34 -14.53
C ARG A 79 0.55 -8.31 -15.71
N ALA A 80 0.61 -9.61 -15.44
CA ALA A 80 0.59 -10.67 -16.45
C ALA A 80 -0.78 -10.81 -17.15
N GLY A 81 -1.81 -10.07 -16.73
CA GLY A 81 -3.17 -10.16 -17.26
C GLY A 81 -3.95 -11.39 -16.78
N ASN A 82 -3.41 -12.11 -15.78
CA ASN A 82 -4.01 -13.30 -15.21
C ASN A 82 -4.95 -12.99 -14.03
N GLY A 83 -4.89 -11.76 -13.51
CA GLY A 83 -5.74 -11.26 -12.43
C GLY A 83 -6.84 -10.31 -12.91
N ASN A 84 -8.00 -10.35 -12.26
CA ASN A 84 -9.04 -9.33 -12.41
C ASN A 84 -8.74 -8.12 -11.52
N LEU A 85 -9.34 -6.96 -11.84
CA LEU A 85 -9.31 -5.73 -11.05
C LEU A 85 -9.69 -6.05 -9.60
N ARG A 86 -8.82 -5.70 -8.64
CA ARG A 86 -8.99 -6.11 -7.24
C ARG A 86 -8.50 -5.03 -6.29
N VAL A 87 -9.30 -4.81 -5.26
CA VAL A 87 -8.85 -4.23 -3.99
C VAL A 87 -8.56 -5.39 -3.05
N ILE A 88 -7.30 -5.52 -2.65
CA ILE A 88 -6.82 -6.55 -1.74
C ILE A 88 -6.53 -5.90 -0.40
N ILE A 89 -7.08 -6.47 0.67
CA ILE A 89 -6.93 -5.96 2.03
C ILE A 89 -6.18 -7.02 2.83
N PHE A 90 -4.92 -6.73 3.15
CA PHE A 90 -4.09 -7.56 4.00
C PHE A 90 -4.32 -7.17 5.46
N ARG A 91 -4.51 -8.18 6.29
CA ARG A 91 -4.72 -8.01 7.72
C ARG A 91 -3.61 -8.70 8.49
N LYS A 92 -3.20 -8.06 9.57
CA LYS A 92 -2.29 -8.62 10.57
C LYS A 92 -3.04 -8.76 11.88
N GLY A 93 -3.55 -9.97 12.14
CA GLY A 93 -4.53 -10.21 13.20
C GLY A 93 -5.84 -9.48 12.91
N ASP A 94 -6.28 -8.63 13.83
CA ASP A 94 -7.54 -7.87 13.72
C ASP A 94 -7.38 -6.47 13.09
N ALA A 95 -6.16 -6.08 12.75
CA ALA A 95 -5.87 -4.79 12.12
C ALA A 95 -5.69 -4.96 10.61
N VAL A 96 -6.20 -3.98 9.85
CA VAL A 96 -5.82 -3.84 8.44
C VAL A 96 -4.40 -3.29 8.39
N ASP A 97 -3.50 -4.02 7.74
CA ASP A 97 -2.08 -3.70 7.65
C ASP A 97 -1.75 -3.01 6.32
N LEU A 98 -2.40 -3.44 5.24
CA LEU A 98 -2.15 -2.94 3.90
C LEU A 98 -3.40 -3.08 3.01
N VAL A 99 -3.63 -2.09 2.17
CA VAL A 99 -4.69 -2.05 1.16
C VAL A 99 -4.02 -1.85 -0.19
N VAL A 100 -4.33 -2.69 -1.16
CA VAL A 100 -3.73 -2.64 -2.50
C VAL A 100 -4.84 -2.67 -3.52
N ALA A 101 -5.01 -1.59 -4.25
CA ALA A 101 -6.04 -1.40 -5.26
C ALA A 101 -5.39 -1.38 -6.65
N MET A 102 -5.72 -2.39 -7.45
CA MET A 102 -5.18 -2.61 -8.78
C MET A 102 -6.26 -2.46 -9.85
N GLY A 103 -5.98 -1.58 -10.81
CA GLY A 103 -6.85 -1.21 -11.91
C GLY A 103 -8.25 -0.75 -11.52
N VAL A 104 -8.33 -0.11 -10.37
CA VAL A 104 -9.54 0.58 -9.91
C VAL A 104 -9.97 1.66 -10.89
N ASP A 105 -11.25 1.67 -11.20
CA ASP A 105 -11.92 2.61 -12.10
C ASP A 105 -12.65 3.73 -11.34
N SER A 106 -12.88 3.55 -10.04
CA SER A 106 -13.58 4.49 -9.17
C SER A 106 -13.03 4.48 -7.73
N LEU A 107 -13.25 5.59 -7.02
CA LEU A 107 -13.01 5.69 -5.58
C LEU A 107 -13.95 4.81 -4.77
N ASP A 108 -15.19 4.67 -5.24
CA ASP A 108 -16.24 3.89 -4.57
C ASP A 108 -15.86 2.42 -4.44
N ALA A 109 -15.21 1.84 -5.47
CA ALA A 109 -14.71 0.47 -5.40
C ALA A 109 -13.72 0.22 -4.24
N ILE A 110 -12.91 1.23 -3.90
CA ILE A 110 -11.97 1.15 -2.77
C ILE A 110 -12.71 1.34 -1.45
N ALA A 111 -13.64 2.30 -1.39
CA ALA A 111 -14.44 2.55 -0.20
C ALA A 111 -15.31 1.34 0.18
N ASP A 112 -15.96 0.72 -0.81
CA ASP A 112 -16.78 -0.48 -0.62
C ASP A 112 -15.95 -1.65 -0.10
N ALA A 113 -14.76 -1.89 -0.67
CA ALA A 113 -13.86 -2.93 -0.19
C ALA A 113 -13.44 -2.71 1.26
N LEU A 114 -13.14 -1.46 1.64
CA LEU A 114 -12.82 -1.09 3.02
C LEU A 114 -14.02 -1.30 3.95
N ALA A 115 -15.22 -0.89 3.54
CA ALA A 115 -16.44 -1.05 4.31
C ALA A 115 -16.79 -2.53 4.55
N ILE A 116 -16.63 -3.38 3.52
CA ILE A 116 -16.78 -4.84 3.64
C ILE A 116 -15.76 -5.38 4.66
N ALA A 117 -14.51 -4.93 4.59
CA ALA A 117 -13.49 -5.37 5.52
C ALA A 117 -13.77 -4.99 6.98
N ASP A 118 -14.28 -3.77 7.21
CA ASP A 118 -14.71 -3.33 8.52
C ASP A 118 -15.96 -4.08 9.03
N GLN A 119 -16.90 -4.39 8.14
CA GLN A 119 -18.08 -5.18 8.51
C GLN A 119 -17.70 -6.61 8.92
N GLU A 120 -16.78 -7.25 8.21
CA GLU A 120 -16.24 -8.56 8.58
C GLU A 120 -15.55 -8.54 9.95
N ARG A 121 -14.82 -7.46 10.25
CA ARG A 121 -14.23 -7.24 11.58
C ARG A 121 -15.30 -7.17 12.66
N ALA A 122 -16.38 -6.40 12.43
CA ALA A 122 -17.48 -6.26 13.39
C ALA A 122 -18.18 -7.60 13.68
N ARG A 123 -18.36 -8.44 12.65
CA ARG A 123 -18.97 -9.78 12.78
C ARG A 123 -18.11 -10.78 13.55
N ARG A 124 -16.78 -10.68 13.47
CA ARG A 124 -15.87 -11.58 14.21
C ARG A 124 -15.76 -11.23 15.70
N ARG A 125 -15.98 -9.97 16.08
CA ARG A 125 -16.01 -9.52 17.48
C ARG A 125 -17.24 -9.94 18.26
N THR A 126 -18.32 -10.35 17.57
CA THR A 126 -19.61 -10.73 18.18
C THR A 126 -19.79 -12.24 18.32
N ARG A 127 -18.76 -13.02 18.01
CA ARG A 127 -18.69 -14.48 18.20
C ARG A 127 -17.72 -14.83 19.31
#